data_AF-A0A225WUS6-F1
#
_entry.id   AF-A0A225WUS6-F1
#
_cell.length_a   1.000
_cell.length_b   1.000
_cell.length_c   1.000
_cell.angle_alpha   90.00
_cell.angle_beta   90.00
_cell.angle_gamma   90.00
#
_symmetry.space_group_name_H-M   'P 1'
#
loop_
_entity.id
_entity.type
_entity.pdbx_description
1 polymer ?
#
loop_
_entity_poly.entity_id
_entity_poly.type
_entity_poly.pdbx_seq_one_letter_code
_entity_poly.pdbx_strand_id
1 'polypeptide(L)'
;MNVAVAAGHVEIAQWLLENDNEEWSVTSVADAAANADLRIIQWLHEHFHDLFDCKVMDEAAGGGHLDVVRWLHQNRSEGCSCGAMDLAAKNGHLDVVQWLHDNRKEGCTAMALLDAAANGHLDVVKFLVVNERETTWTLNAFEEAVLRGQLHVVKWLHDYCKARCSTDTITVSAWMGYLDTVCYLSEKDRKLSESIPGLHEAATQGNMEVLAFLMNHEFGEDKRIDNLEIYAFGVFEAAWVSNHFNTVLNQFRDQQKRVYSVKRIVEFLERFHADGFHVCVCIMLGLALQRGCIAMAKRFFDRRTNQEMAAYMVTAGESQGFYAKSIDVMLRWLIDNRVSLNISNDRNLVLECCVLHEDIAARFSESDRVVLIGEVIKDNEFLQFDLGLWILENTSFKEETIRVAIRATIRQSSRFSQWLTLRLTNEEVRNWCLSDT
;
A
#
# COMPACT_ATOMS: atom_id res chain seq x y z
N MET A 1 -8.12 46.29 7.37
CA MET A 1 -8.69 46.55 6.01
C MET A 1 -8.89 45.29 5.14
N ASN A 2 -7.83 44.53 4.81
CA ASN A 2 -7.82 43.50 3.73
C ASN A 2 -8.95 42.46 3.79
N VAL A 3 -9.35 42.02 4.97
CA VAL A 3 -10.43 41.01 5.12
C VAL A 3 -11.79 41.58 4.68
N ALA A 4 -12.08 42.84 5.00
CA ALA A 4 -13.33 43.48 4.57
C ALA A 4 -13.36 43.66 3.05
N VAL A 5 -12.20 43.97 2.46
CA VAL A 5 -12.03 44.10 1.01
C VAL A 5 -12.19 42.75 0.30
N ALA A 6 -11.51 41.70 0.79
CA ALA A 6 -11.63 40.35 0.26
C ALA A 6 -13.07 39.80 0.39
N ALA A 7 -13.80 40.17 1.44
CA ALA A 7 -15.18 39.75 1.69
C ALA A 7 -16.25 40.59 0.96
N GLY A 8 -15.85 41.64 0.23
CA GLY A 8 -16.79 42.50 -0.51
C GLY A 8 -17.64 43.44 0.36
N HIS A 9 -17.15 43.81 1.54
CA HIS A 9 -17.87 44.69 2.46
C HIS A 9 -17.48 46.16 2.22
N VAL A 10 -18.03 46.75 1.16
CA VAL A 10 -17.73 48.13 0.74
C VAL A 10 -17.96 49.14 1.88
N GLU A 11 -19.06 49.03 2.63
CA GLU A 11 -19.38 49.96 3.72
C GLU A 11 -18.39 49.86 4.88
N ILE A 12 -17.90 48.65 5.18
CA ILE A 12 -16.87 48.44 6.21
C ILE A 12 -15.53 48.98 5.72
N ALA A 13 -15.19 48.76 4.44
CA ALA A 13 -13.97 49.29 3.84
C ALA A 13 -13.97 50.82 3.78
N GLN A 14 -15.10 51.44 3.44
CA GLN A 14 -15.30 52.91 3.49
C GLN A 14 -15.10 53.45 4.90
N TRP A 15 -15.76 52.83 5.88
CA TRP A 15 -15.63 53.26 7.27
C TRP A 15 -14.19 53.14 7.77
N LEU A 16 -13.50 52.05 7.43
CA LEU A 16 -12.09 51.86 7.79
C LEU A 16 -11.16 52.87 7.11
N LEU A 17 -11.44 53.28 5.86
CA LEU A 17 -10.66 54.31 5.17
C LEU A 17 -10.80 55.68 5.86
N GLU A 18 -12.00 56.01 6.34
CA GLU A 18 -12.28 57.28 7.01
C GLU A 18 -11.71 57.36 8.44
N ASN A 19 -11.57 56.22 9.11
CA ASN A 19 -11.30 56.16 10.56
C ASN A 19 -9.95 55.51 10.92
N ASP A 20 -9.28 54.84 9.99
CA ASP A 20 -8.04 54.11 10.24
C ASP A 20 -6.95 54.47 9.21
N ASN A 21 -5.71 54.63 9.66
CA ASN A 21 -4.59 55.11 8.85
C ASN A 21 -3.72 53.93 8.33
N GLU A 22 -4.32 52.75 8.13
CA GLU A 22 -3.62 51.54 7.66
C GLU A 22 -3.20 51.66 6.19
N GLU A 23 -2.00 51.16 5.88
CA GLU A 23 -1.47 51.12 4.51
C GLU A 23 -2.25 50.12 3.63
N TRP A 24 -2.51 50.54 2.38
CA TRP A 24 -3.20 49.75 1.38
C TRP A 24 -2.27 48.76 0.69
N SER A 25 -2.64 47.49 0.64
CA SER A 25 -1.87 46.47 -0.08
C SER A 25 -2.45 46.19 -1.46
N VAL A 26 -1.59 46.15 -2.48
CA VAL A 26 -1.92 45.67 -3.85
C VAL A 26 -2.55 44.28 -3.81
N THR A 27 -2.14 43.41 -2.87
CA THR A 27 -2.74 42.07 -2.72
C THR A 27 -4.21 42.10 -2.34
N SER A 28 -4.66 43.12 -1.61
CA SER A 28 -6.08 43.22 -1.20
C SER A 28 -7.02 43.45 -2.38
N VAL A 29 -6.58 44.19 -3.40
CA VAL A 29 -7.36 44.45 -4.61
C VAL A 29 -7.48 43.20 -5.46
N ALA A 30 -6.40 42.42 -5.57
CA ALA A 30 -6.39 41.16 -6.28
C ALA A 30 -7.29 40.10 -5.59
N ASP A 31 -7.23 40.01 -4.25
CA ASP A 31 -8.11 39.12 -3.47
C ASP A 31 -9.60 39.50 -3.61
N ALA A 32 -9.92 40.80 -3.64
CA ALA A 32 -11.29 41.25 -3.93
C ALA A 32 -11.75 40.86 -5.33
N ALA A 33 -10.85 40.97 -6.31
CA ALA A 33 -11.13 40.60 -7.68
C ALA A 33 -11.40 39.09 -7.81
N ALA A 34 -10.71 38.26 -7.03
CA ALA A 34 -10.95 36.81 -6.95
C ALA A 34 -12.31 36.40 -6.36
N ASN A 35 -13.01 37.30 -5.65
CA ASN A 35 -14.25 37.00 -4.91
C ASN A 35 -15.53 37.63 -5.52
N ALA A 36 -15.51 38.01 -6.80
CA ALA A 36 -16.68 38.46 -7.58
C ALA A 36 -17.27 39.83 -7.26
N ASP A 37 -16.64 40.63 -6.39
CA ASP A 37 -17.27 41.88 -5.98
C ASP A 37 -16.93 43.05 -6.91
N LEU A 38 -17.70 43.20 -7.99
CA LEU A 38 -17.57 44.33 -8.89
C LEU A 38 -17.76 45.68 -8.19
N ARG A 39 -18.59 45.76 -7.14
CA ARG A 39 -18.85 47.03 -6.42
C ARG A 39 -17.62 47.49 -5.67
N ILE A 40 -16.94 46.56 -4.97
CA ILE A 40 -15.72 46.93 -4.28
C ILE A 40 -14.60 47.25 -5.27
N ILE A 41 -14.52 46.56 -6.41
CA ILE A 41 -13.54 46.87 -7.46
C ILE A 41 -13.77 48.27 -8.05
N GLN A 42 -15.02 48.65 -8.32
CA GLN A 42 -15.35 50.01 -8.77
C GLN A 42 -14.99 51.06 -7.72
N TRP A 43 -15.31 50.80 -6.45
CA TRP A 43 -14.97 51.71 -5.36
C TRP A 43 -13.45 51.86 -5.18
N LEU A 44 -12.70 50.75 -5.22
CA LEU A 44 -11.24 50.75 -5.15
C LEU A 44 -10.61 51.50 -6.32
N HIS A 45 -11.18 51.37 -7.52
CA HIS A 45 -10.72 52.11 -8.69
C HIS A 45 -10.87 53.63 -8.54
N GLU A 46 -11.96 54.11 -7.96
CA GLU A 46 -12.20 55.55 -7.74
C GLU A 46 -11.23 56.17 -6.73
N HIS A 47 -10.75 55.38 -5.76
CA HIS A 47 -9.96 55.89 -4.63
C HIS A 47 -8.47 55.54 -4.69
N PHE A 48 -8.09 54.44 -5.37
CA PHE A 48 -6.74 53.88 -5.34
C PHE A 48 -6.26 53.39 -6.71
N HIS A 49 -6.01 54.33 -7.63
CA HIS A 49 -5.55 54.00 -8.98
C HIS A 49 -4.20 53.26 -9.05
N ASP A 50 -3.29 53.49 -8.11
CA ASP A 50 -1.93 52.93 -8.12
C ASP A 50 -1.84 51.48 -7.59
N LEU A 51 -2.95 50.94 -7.07
CA LEU A 51 -3.01 49.57 -6.51
C LEU A 51 -3.41 48.51 -7.53
N PHE A 52 -3.74 48.89 -8.76
CA PHE A 52 -4.10 47.94 -9.81
C PHE A 52 -2.86 47.56 -10.61
N ASP A 53 -2.64 46.25 -10.74
CA ASP A 53 -1.65 45.66 -11.64
C ASP A 53 -2.31 44.56 -12.48
N CYS A 54 -1.52 43.87 -13.32
CA CYS A 54 -2.03 42.78 -14.14
C CYS A 54 -2.60 41.60 -13.31
N LYS A 55 -2.17 41.41 -12.05
CA LYS A 55 -2.64 40.31 -11.21
C LYS A 55 -4.09 40.47 -10.82
N VAL A 56 -4.61 41.69 -10.75
CA VAL A 56 -6.02 41.93 -10.44
C VAL A 56 -6.93 41.27 -11.48
N MET A 57 -6.58 41.40 -12.77
CA MET A 57 -7.32 40.72 -13.84
C MET A 57 -7.03 39.21 -13.86
N ASP A 58 -5.81 38.79 -13.52
CA ASP A 58 -5.46 37.36 -13.43
C ASP A 58 -6.28 36.64 -12.35
N GLU A 59 -6.40 37.22 -11.15
CA GLU A 59 -7.18 36.66 -10.04
C GLU A 59 -8.70 36.73 -10.31
N ALA A 60 -9.20 37.80 -10.94
CA ALA A 60 -10.60 37.87 -11.38
C ALA A 60 -10.93 36.74 -12.37
N ALA A 61 -10.02 36.48 -13.31
CA ALA A 61 -10.17 35.40 -14.26
C ALA A 61 -10.08 34.03 -13.59
N GLY A 62 -9.14 33.85 -12.66
CA GLY A 62 -9.02 32.65 -11.84
C GLY A 62 -10.26 32.37 -10.98
N GLY A 63 -10.95 33.40 -10.50
CA GLY A 63 -12.22 33.28 -9.77
C GLY A 63 -13.45 33.05 -10.64
N GLY A 64 -13.32 33.19 -11.98
CA GLY A 64 -14.45 33.00 -12.91
C GLY A 64 -15.34 34.23 -13.08
N HIS A 65 -14.88 35.41 -12.68
CA HIS A 65 -15.70 36.63 -12.60
C HIS A 65 -15.63 37.42 -13.90
N LEU A 66 -16.32 36.91 -14.92
CA LEU A 66 -16.30 37.49 -16.28
C LEU A 66 -16.76 38.97 -16.32
N ASP A 67 -17.66 39.37 -15.44
CA ASP A 67 -18.12 40.75 -15.31
C ASP A 67 -17.01 41.69 -14.80
N VAL A 68 -16.26 41.26 -13.78
CA VAL A 68 -15.07 41.96 -13.27
C VAL A 68 -13.99 42.01 -14.34
N VAL A 69 -13.72 40.91 -15.03
CA VAL A 69 -12.73 40.85 -16.13
C VAL A 69 -13.09 41.84 -17.26
N ARG A 70 -14.36 41.86 -17.69
CA ARG A 70 -14.84 42.81 -18.72
C ARG A 70 -14.71 44.25 -18.26
N TRP A 71 -15.07 44.52 -17.00
CA TRP A 71 -14.98 45.86 -16.44
C TRP A 71 -13.53 46.33 -16.36
N LEU A 72 -12.63 45.50 -15.83
CA LEU A 72 -11.19 45.79 -15.78
C LEU A 72 -10.64 46.05 -17.18
N HIS A 73 -10.98 45.22 -18.17
CA HIS A 73 -10.54 45.43 -19.55
C HIS A 73 -10.97 46.76 -20.17
N GLN A 74 -12.19 47.23 -19.84
CA GLN A 74 -12.72 48.48 -20.38
C GLN A 74 -12.19 49.73 -19.66
N ASN A 75 -11.87 49.61 -18.37
CA ASN A 75 -11.58 50.76 -17.50
C ASN A 75 -10.11 50.85 -17.06
N ARG A 76 -9.29 49.83 -17.34
CA ARG A 76 -7.87 49.74 -16.94
C ARG A 76 -6.96 49.40 -18.12
N SER A 77 -5.72 49.88 -18.04
CA SER A 77 -4.72 49.73 -19.12
C SER A 77 -3.58 48.75 -18.78
N GLU A 78 -3.48 48.31 -17.53
CA GLU A 78 -2.45 47.36 -17.07
C GLU A 78 -2.53 46.01 -17.79
N GLY A 79 -3.73 45.62 -18.21
CA GLY A 79 -3.98 44.35 -18.89
C GLY A 79 -3.95 43.16 -17.93
N CYS A 80 -3.60 41.99 -18.47
CA CYS A 80 -3.40 40.76 -17.71
C CYS A 80 -2.06 40.13 -18.08
N SER A 81 -1.67 39.07 -17.37
CA SER A 81 -0.61 38.18 -17.82
C SER A 81 -1.22 36.95 -18.52
N CYS A 82 -0.39 35.99 -18.94
CA CYS A 82 -0.87 34.66 -19.32
C CYS A 82 -1.54 33.92 -18.14
N GLY A 83 -1.26 34.35 -16.89
CA GLY A 83 -1.85 33.84 -15.67
C GLY A 83 -3.37 33.93 -15.64
N ALA A 84 -3.98 34.96 -16.25
CA ALA A 84 -5.44 35.06 -16.34
C ALA A 84 -6.07 33.85 -17.02
N MET A 85 -5.57 33.46 -18.20
CA MET A 85 -6.12 32.34 -18.94
C MET A 85 -5.73 31.01 -18.30
N ASP A 86 -4.51 30.90 -17.76
CA ASP A 86 -4.04 29.70 -17.06
C ASP A 86 -4.87 29.40 -15.80
N LEU A 87 -5.13 30.40 -14.96
CA LEU A 87 -5.94 30.24 -13.74
C LEU A 87 -7.41 29.98 -14.07
N ALA A 88 -7.98 30.70 -15.05
CA ALA A 88 -9.34 30.44 -15.50
C ALA A 88 -9.51 29.02 -16.04
N ALA A 89 -8.52 28.52 -16.79
CA ALA A 89 -8.52 27.16 -17.31
C ALA A 89 -8.37 26.12 -16.20
N LYS A 90 -7.44 26.34 -15.28
CA LYS A 90 -7.21 25.49 -14.09
C LYS A 90 -8.48 25.31 -13.26
N ASN A 91 -9.30 26.35 -13.12
CA ASN A 91 -10.53 26.33 -12.32
C ASN A 91 -11.81 26.05 -13.14
N GLY A 92 -11.68 25.82 -14.45
CA GLY A 92 -12.79 25.37 -15.31
C GLY A 92 -13.72 26.48 -15.82
N HIS A 93 -13.30 27.75 -15.76
CA HIS A 93 -14.09 28.91 -16.17
C HIS A 93 -14.04 29.14 -17.69
N LEU A 94 -14.74 28.28 -18.44
CA LEU A 94 -14.72 28.29 -19.91
C LEU A 94 -15.14 29.62 -20.53
N ASP A 95 -16.14 30.29 -19.97
CA ASP A 95 -16.66 31.58 -20.45
C ASP A 95 -15.61 32.69 -20.33
N VAL A 96 -14.83 32.68 -19.24
CA VAL A 96 -13.68 33.57 -19.06
C VAL A 96 -12.57 33.22 -20.04
N VAL A 97 -12.22 31.94 -20.20
CA VAL A 97 -11.18 31.50 -21.15
C VAL A 97 -11.53 31.92 -22.59
N GLN A 98 -12.78 31.70 -23.02
CA GLN A 98 -13.27 32.12 -24.34
C GLN A 98 -13.15 33.63 -24.52
N TRP A 99 -13.61 34.38 -23.53
CA TRP A 99 -13.59 35.83 -23.60
C TRP A 99 -12.16 36.38 -23.63
N LEU A 100 -11.25 35.86 -22.79
CA LEU A 100 -9.85 36.24 -22.80
C LEU A 100 -9.19 35.90 -24.14
N HIS A 101 -9.46 34.73 -24.71
CA HIS A 101 -8.92 34.32 -26.01
C HIS A 101 -9.37 35.26 -27.14
N ASP A 102 -10.62 35.68 -27.15
CA ASP A 102 -11.18 36.55 -28.19
C ASP A 102 -10.78 38.03 -28.04
N ASN A 103 -10.49 38.50 -26.82
CA ASN A 103 -10.35 39.93 -26.51
C ASN A 103 -8.95 40.34 -26.04
N ARG A 104 -8.07 39.39 -25.72
CA ARG A 104 -6.70 39.62 -25.23
C ARG A 104 -5.67 38.92 -26.13
N LYS A 105 -4.41 39.35 -26.05
CA LYS A 105 -3.31 38.84 -26.90
C LYS A 105 -2.24 38.07 -26.12
N GLU A 106 -2.34 38.09 -24.79
CA GLU A 106 -1.43 37.43 -23.87
C GLU A 106 -1.45 35.91 -24.00
N GLY A 107 -2.60 35.35 -24.38
CA GLY A 107 -2.80 33.92 -24.57
C GLY A 107 -2.70 33.12 -23.26
N CYS A 108 -2.42 31.82 -23.39
CA CYS A 108 -2.15 30.92 -22.28
C CYS A 108 -0.78 30.25 -22.42
N THR A 109 -0.32 29.65 -21.34
CA THR A 109 0.83 28.73 -21.38
C THR A 109 0.34 27.28 -21.47
N ALA A 110 1.29 26.34 -21.54
CA ALA A 110 0.99 24.91 -21.42
C ALA A 110 0.21 24.58 -20.13
N MET A 111 0.41 25.35 -19.05
CA MET A 111 -0.24 25.11 -17.76
C MET A 111 -1.76 25.18 -17.84
N ALA A 112 -2.33 26.05 -18.69
CA ALA A 112 -3.79 26.10 -18.89
C ALA A 112 -4.35 24.73 -19.30
N LEU A 113 -3.71 24.08 -20.28
CA LEU A 113 -4.18 22.79 -20.77
C LEU A 113 -3.90 21.66 -19.76
N LEU A 114 -2.71 21.65 -19.15
CA LEU A 114 -2.32 20.63 -18.17
C LEU A 114 -3.21 20.66 -16.94
N ASP A 115 -3.41 21.83 -16.34
CA ASP A 115 -4.22 21.99 -15.13
C ASP A 115 -5.71 21.75 -15.42
N ALA A 116 -6.22 22.20 -16.56
CA ALA A 116 -7.59 21.88 -16.99
C ALA A 116 -7.79 20.36 -17.17
N ALA A 117 -6.80 19.67 -17.73
CA ALA A 117 -6.85 18.22 -17.90
C ALA A 117 -6.74 17.49 -16.56
N ALA A 118 -5.86 17.93 -15.66
CA ALA A 118 -5.67 17.42 -14.30
C ALA A 118 -6.96 17.51 -13.46
N ASN A 119 -7.66 18.65 -13.58
CA ASN A 119 -8.89 18.92 -12.82
C ASN A 119 -10.17 18.42 -13.51
N GLY A 120 -10.05 17.82 -14.70
CA GLY A 120 -11.19 17.21 -15.39
C GLY A 120 -12.09 18.19 -16.13
N HIS A 121 -11.63 19.41 -16.40
CA HIS A 121 -12.39 20.46 -17.09
C HIS A 121 -12.43 20.23 -18.61
N LEU A 122 -13.17 19.19 -19.01
CA LEU A 122 -13.23 18.71 -20.40
C LEU A 122 -13.57 19.81 -21.42
N ASP A 123 -14.49 20.71 -21.09
CA ASP A 123 -14.91 21.73 -22.07
C ASP A 123 -13.86 22.83 -22.27
N VAL A 124 -13.08 23.15 -21.22
CA VAL A 124 -11.87 23.98 -21.34
C VAL A 124 -10.81 23.26 -22.17
N VAL A 125 -10.53 21.98 -21.88
CA VAL A 125 -9.58 21.17 -22.65
C VAL A 125 -9.95 21.14 -24.13
N LYS A 126 -11.23 20.91 -24.46
CA LYS A 126 -11.73 20.95 -25.85
C LYS A 126 -11.44 22.30 -26.50
N PHE A 127 -11.78 23.39 -25.82
CA PHE A 127 -11.58 24.73 -26.36
C PHE A 127 -10.10 25.01 -26.63
N LEU A 128 -9.23 24.75 -25.64
CA LEU A 128 -7.80 24.99 -25.76
C LEU A 128 -7.17 24.13 -26.87
N VAL A 129 -7.48 22.83 -26.94
CA VAL A 129 -6.89 21.94 -27.97
C VAL A 129 -7.38 22.27 -29.38
N VAL A 130 -8.62 22.75 -29.54
CA VAL A 130 -9.16 23.12 -30.86
C VAL A 130 -8.54 24.43 -31.37
N ASN A 131 -8.32 25.40 -30.49
CA ASN A 131 -7.85 26.73 -30.86
C ASN A 131 -6.32 26.88 -30.81
N GLU A 132 -5.66 26.25 -29.83
CA GLU A 132 -4.21 26.29 -29.63
C GLU A 132 -3.59 24.99 -30.18
N ARG A 133 -3.13 24.99 -31.44
CA ARG A 133 -2.63 23.80 -32.15
C ARG A 133 -1.21 23.39 -31.76
N GLU A 134 -0.91 23.28 -30.46
CA GLU A 134 0.41 22.79 -30.00
C GLU A 134 0.37 21.31 -29.62
N THR A 135 1.03 20.48 -30.43
CA THR A 135 1.01 19.01 -30.30
C THR A 135 1.72 18.49 -29.04
N THR A 136 2.66 19.26 -28.49
CA THR A 136 3.44 18.87 -27.30
C THR A 136 2.62 18.93 -26.02
N TRP A 137 1.79 19.97 -25.85
CA TRP A 137 0.96 20.14 -24.65
C TRP A 137 -0.12 19.05 -24.56
N THR A 138 -0.57 18.55 -25.72
CA THR A 138 -1.61 17.54 -25.82
C THR A 138 -1.17 16.17 -25.27
N LEU A 139 0.11 15.80 -25.41
CA LEU A 139 0.65 14.55 -24.85
C LEU A 139 0.72 14.62 -23.33
N ASN A 140 1.32 15.69 -22.80
CA ASN A 140 1.47 15.88 -21.35
C ASN A 140 0.09 16.02 -20.66
N ALA A 141 -0.89 16.64 -21.32
CA ALA A 141 -2.25 16.76 -20.80
C ALA A 141 -2.97 15.41 -20.71
N PHE A 142 -2.69 14.50 -21.65
CA PHE A 142 -3.23 13.15 -21.61
C PHE A 142 -2.66 12.37 -20.41
N GLU A 143 -1.34 12.44 -20.19
CA GLU A 143 -0.69 11.79 -19.05
C GLU A 143 -1.18 12.33 -17.71
N GLU A 144 -1.31 13.67 -17.58
CA GLU A 144 -1.81 14.28 -16.35
C GLU A 144 -3.29 13.92 -16.08
N ALA A 145 -4.13 13.87 -17.13
CA ALA A 145 -5.51 13.40 -16.99
C ALA A 145 -5.59 11.95 -16.49
N VAL A 146 -4.65 11.09 -16.92
CA VAL A 146 -4.57 9.70 -16.43
C VAL A 146 -4.09 9.66 -14.98
N LEU A 147 -3.06 10.44 -14.63
CA LEU A 147 -2.53 10.54 -13.27
C LEU A 147 -3.60 10.98 -12.25
N ARG A 148 -4.54 11.83 -12.68
CA ARG A 148 -5.64 12.35 -11.85
C ARG A 148 -6.96 11.56 -11.98
N GLY A 149 -6.99 10.52 -12.80
CA GLY A 149 -8.17 9.67 -12.99
C GLY A 149 -9.32 10.32 -13.76
N GLN A 150 -9.04 11.32 -14.60
CA GLN A 150 -10.03 12.10 -15.33
C GLN A 150 -10.50 11.39 -16.60
N LEU A 151 -11.25 10.29 -16.45
CA LEU A 151 -11.65 9.39 -17.54
C LEU A 151 -12.28 10.13 -18.74
N HIS A 152 -13.13 11.13 -18.51
CA HIS A 152 -13.81 11.87 -19.58
C HIS A 152 -12.83 12.67 -20.45
N VAL A 153 -11.79 13.24 -19.84
CA VAL A 153 -10.70 13.94 -20.53
C VAL A 153 -9.81 12.94 -21.26
N VAL A 154 -9.43 11.84 -20.61
CA VAL A 154 -8.65 10.75 -21.21
C VAL A 154 -9.32 10.20 -22.47
N LYS A 155 -10.62 9.91 -22.41
CA LYS A 155 -11.42 9.44 -23.55
C LYS A 155 -11.35 10.41 -24.72
N TRP A 156 -11.62 11.69 -24.44
CA TRP A 156 -11.66 12.70 -25.49
C TRP A 156 -10.28 12.96 -26.10
N LEU A 157 -9.22 13.11 -25.30
CA LEU A 157 -7.86 13.31 -25.79
C LEU A 157 -7.35 12.11 -26.59
N HIS A 158 -7.67 10.88 -26.15
CA HIS A 158 -7.37 9.67 -26.90
C HIS A 158 -8.06 9.66 -28.28
N ASP A 159 -9.37 9.89 -28.30
CA ASP A 159 -10.18 9.78 -29.53
C ASP A 159 -9.93 10.93 -30.52
N TYR A 160 -9.78 12.15 -30.01
CA TYR A 160 -9.64 13.36 -30.82
C TYR A 160 -8.19 13.59 -31.28
N CYS A 161 -7.22 13.45 -30.37
CA CYS A 161 -5.82 13.77 -30.65
C CYS A 161 -5.00 12.57 -31.12
N LYS A 162 -5.58 11.36 -31.11
CA LYS A 162 -4.85 10.09 -31.29
C LYS A 162 -3.64 10.00 -30.36
N ALA A 163 -3.78 10.57 -29.15
CA ALA A 163 -2.74 10.50 -28.14
C ALA A 163 -2.35 9.04 -27.93
N ARG A 164 -1.07 8.72 -28.03
CA ARG A 164 -0.60 7.34 -27.90
C ARG A 164 -0.71 6.93 -26.44
N CYS A 165 -1.41 5.83 -26.19
CA CYS A 165 -1.26 5.10 -24.94
C CYS A 165 0.18 4.59 -24.85
N SER A 166 0.87 4.89 -23.76
CA SER A 166 2.13 4.23 -23.42
C SER A 166 1.85 3.08 -22.43
N THR A 167 2.74 2.10 -22.38
CA THR A 167 2.75 1.07 -21.32
C THR A 167 2.68 1.73 -19.94
N ASP A 168 3.39 2.85 -19.77
CA ASP A 168 3.46 3.63 -18.53
C ASP A 168 2.09 4.22 -18.13
N THR A 169 1.23 4.52 -19.09
CA THR A 169 -0.11 5.08 -18.83
C THR A 169 -1.00 4.06 -18.09
N ILE A 170 -0.96 2.79 -18.52
CA ILE A 170 -1.74 1.71 -17.89
C ILE A 170 -1.14 1.34 -16.53
N THR A 171 0.18 1.24 -16.41
CA THR A 171 0.81 0.92 -15.12
C THR A 171 0.52 2.00 -14.07
N VAL A 172 0.57 3.28 -14.43
CA VAL A 172 0.23 4.39 -13.54
C VAL A 172 -1.25 4.35 -13.13
N SER A 173 -2.17 4.16 -14.08
CA SER A 173 -3.60 4.04 -13.74
C SER A 173 -3.89 2.81 -12.89
N ALA A 174 -3.15 1.71 -13.07
CA ALA A 174 -3.24 0.52 -12.25
C ALA A 174 -2.68 0.73 -10.83
N TRP A 175 -1.58 1.48 -10.70
CA TRP A 175 -1.02 1.92 -9.42
C TRP A 175 -1.98 2.85 -8.67
N MET A 176 -2.64 3.77 -9.37
CA MET A 176 -3.59 4.71 -8.75
C MET A 176 -4.99 4.10 -8.49
N GLY A 177 -5.27 2.91 -9.02
CA GLY A 177 -6.52 2.19 -8.80
C GLY A 177 -7.68 2.63 -9.69
N TYR A 178 -7.40 3.29 -10.83
CA TYR A 178 -8.43 3.81 -11.73
C TYR A 178 -8.95 2.72 -12.68
N LEU A 179 -9.82 1.83 -12.16
CA LEU A 179 -10.38 0.69 -12.91
C LEU A 179 -10.97 1.09 -14.26
N ASP A 180 -11.83 2.10 -14.30
CA ASP A 180 -12.50 2.51 -15.55
C ASP A 180 -11.51 2.99 -16.61
N THR A 181 -10.42 3.64 -16.18
CA THR A 181 -9.33 4.08 -17.06
C THR A 181 -8.54 2.88 -17.56
N VAL A 182 -8.19 1.92 -16.70
CA VAL A 182 -7.51 0.67 -17.09
C VAL A 182 -8.35 -0.10 -18.10
N CYS A 183 -9.65 -0.29 -17.82
CA CYS A 183 -10.60 -0.94 -18.74
C CYS A 183 -10.62 -0.24 -20.09
N TYR A 184 -10.83 1.08 -20.10
CA TYR A 184 -10.90 1.86 -21.32
C TYR A 184 -9.61 1.77 -22.16
N LEU A 185 -8.44 1.96 -21.53
CA LEU A 185 -7.15 1.91 -22.23
C LEU A 185 -6.86 0.50 -22.77
N SER A 186 -7.23 -0.55 -22.01
CA SER A 186 -7.03 -1.94 -22.43
C SER A 186 -7.87 -2.35 -23.65
N GLU A 187 -9.09 -1.82 -23.79
CA GLU A 187 -9.97 -2.12 -24.93
C GLU A 187 -9.52 -1.44 -26.22
N LYS A 188 -8.87 -0.27 -26.11
CA LYS A 188 -8.54 0.58 -27.25
C LYS A 188 -7.18 0.29 -27.88
N ASP A 189 -6.20 -0.19 -27.11
CA ASP A 189 -4.89 -0.54 -27.66
C ASP A 189 -4.80 -2.04 -28.02
N ARG A 190 -4.83 -2.33 -29.33
CA ARG A 190 -4.71 -3.69 -29.87
C ARG A 190 -3.40 -4.39 -29.45
N LYS A 191 -2.31 -3.67 -29.17
CA LYS A 191 -1.05 -4.29 -28.73
C LYS A 191 -1.09 -4.78 -27.28
N LEU A 192 -1.93 -4.17 -26.44
CA LEU A 192 -2.08 -4.50 -25.02
C LEU A 192 -3.10 -5.62 -24.80
N SER A 193 -3.81 -6.04 -25.85
CA SER A 193 -4.75 -7.17 -25.80
C SER A 193 -4.09 -8.54 -25.52
N GLU A 194 -2.78 -8.65 -25.76
CA GLU A 194 -2.02 -9.89 -25.52
C GLU A 194 -1.58 -10.01 -24.05
N SER A 195 -1.00 -8.95 -23.48
CA SER A 195 -0.64 -8.81 -22.05
C SER A 195 -0.80 -7.36 -21.62
N ILE A 196 -1.49 -7.14 -20.49
CA ILE A 196 -1.77 -5.80 -19.97
C ILE A 196 -0.78 -5.53 -18.82
N PRO A 197 0.09 -4.51 -18.95
CA PRO A 197 0.99 -4.11 -17.87
C PRO A 197 0.19 -3.51 -16.70
N GLY A 198 0.72 -3.51 -15.48
CA GLY A 198 0.02 -2.96 -14.30
C GLY A 198 -0.34 -3.98 -13.23
N LEU A 199 -0.13 -5.28 -13.48
CA LEU A 199 -0.47 -6.35 -12.53
C LEU A 199 0.36 -6.24 -11.24
N HIS A 200 1.66 -5.99 -11.38
CA HIS A 200 2.58 -5.79 -10.27
C HIS A 200 2.26 -4.49 -9.51
N GLU A 201 1.98 -3.41 -10.22
CA GLU A 201 1.64 -2.10 -9.68
C GLU A 201 0.33 -2.13 -8.87
N ALA A 202 -0.72 -2.76 -9.43
CA ALA A 202 -1.99 -2.95 -8.73
C ALA A 202 -1.83 -3.80 -7.47
N ALA A 203 -0.98 -4.84 -7.51
CA ALA A 203 -0.68 -5.67 -6.35
C ALA A 203 0.12 -4.92 -5.28
N THR A 204 1.07 -4.08 -5.71
CA THR A 204 1.92 -3.24 -4.84
C THR A 204 1.09 -2.22 -4.07
N GLN A 205 0.05 -1.64 -4.69
CA GLN A 205 -0.84 -0.67 -4.06
C GLN A 205 -2.10 -1.29 -3.43
N GLY A 206 -2.30 -2.61 -3.59
CA GLY A 206 -3.48 -3.30 -3.10
C GLY A 206 -4.78 -2.91 -3.81
N ASN A 207 -4.71 -2.47 -5.08
CA ASN A 207 -5.87 -2.10 -5.90
C ASN A 207 -6.58 -3.34 -6.41
N MET A 208 -7.45 -3.92 -5.57
CA MET A 208 -8.03 -5.24 -5.81
C MET A 208 -8.95 -5.32 -7.01
N GLU A 209 -9.70 -4.27 -7.31
CA GLU A 209 -10.60 -4.24 -8.47
C GLU A 209 -9.82 -4.25 -9.79
N VAL A 210 -8.77 -3.42 -9.86
CA VAL A 210 -7.85 -3.40 -11.01
C VAL A 210 -7.12 -4.72 -11.12
N LEU A 211 -6.58 -5.23 -10.00
CA LEU A 211 -5.88 -6.51 -9.98
C LEU A 211 -6.79 -7.64 -10.46
N ALA A 212 -8.04 -7.70 -10.00
CA ALA A 212 -9.02 -8.69 -10.43
C ALA A 212 -9.32 -8.61 -11.94
N PHE A 213 -9.44 -7.39 -12.47
CA PHE A 213 -9.65 -7.16 -13.89
C PHE A 213 -8.44 -7.62 -14.72
N LEU A 214 -7.24 -7.17 -14.36
CA LEU A 214 -6.00 -7.54 -15.05
C LEU A 214 -5.76 -9.05 -15.00
N MET A 215 -5.97 -9.67 -13.84
CA MET A 215 -5.91 -11.11 -13.67
C MET A 215 -6.90 -11.85 -14.56
N ASN A 216 -8.16 -11.41 -14.63
CA ASN A 216 -9.16 -12.06 -15.49
C ASN A 216 -8.80 -11.92 -16.98
N HIS A 217 -8.20 -10.80 -17.38
CA HIS A 217 -7.79 -10.57 -18.76
C HIS A 217 -6.54 -11.39 -19.15
N GLU A 218 -5.57 -11.52 -18.25
CA GLU A 218 -4.35 -12.30 -18.48
C GLU A 218 -4.58 -13.81 -18.32
N PHE A 219 -5.45 -14.23 -17.40
CA PHE A 219 -5.64 -15.62 -16.97
C PHE A 219 -7.01 -16.22 -17.34
N GLY A 220 -7.73 -15.61 -18.29
CA GLY A 220 -8.97 -16.14 -18.87
C GLY A 220 -8.79 -17.51 -19.56
N GLU A 221 -9.91 -18.20 -19.86
CA GLU A 221 -10.00 -19.67 -20.13
C GLU A 221 -9.01 -20.26 -21.16
N ASP A 222 -8.43 -19.48 -22.06
CA ASP A 222 -7.68 -19.97 -23.22
C ASP A 222 -6.19 -19.55 -23.33
N LYS A 223 -5.66 -18.72 -22.42
CA LYS A 223 -4.27 -18.22 -22.52
C LYS A 223 -3.26 -19.14 -21.82
N ARG A 224 -2.18 -19.50 -22.51
CA ARG A 224 -1.17 -20.51 -22.11
C ARG A 224 -0.59 -20.21 -20.72
N ILE A 225 -0.59 -21.27 -19.89
CA ILE A 225 -0.32 -21.21 -18.45
C ILE A 225 1.16 -21.04 -18.10
N ASP A 226 2.07 -21.12 -19.08
CA ASP A 226 3.51 -21.21 -18.81
C ASP A 226 4.12 -19.85 -18.34
N ASN A 227 3.45 -18.72 -18.63
CA ASN A 227 3.85 -17.41 -18.11
C ASN A 227 3.27 -17.11 -16.70
N LEU A 228 2.25 -17.85 -16.25
CA LEU A 228 1.56 -17.57 -14.97
C LEU A 228 2.50 -17.62 -13.77
N GLU A 229 3.53 -18.46 -13.80
CA GLU A 229 4.41 -18.66 -12.66
C GLU A 229 5.35 -17.47 -12.42
N ILE A 230 5.77 -16.77 -13.48
CA ILE A 230 6.62 -15.58 -13.36
C ILE A 230 5.79 -14.38 -12.90
N TYR A 231 4.61 -14.18 -13.50
CA TYR A 231 3.73 -13.07 -13.15
C TYR A 231 3.12 -13.23 -11.76
N ALA A 232 2.64 -14.42 -11.40
CA ALA A 232 2.14 -14.68 -10.05
C ALA A 232 3.25 -14.49 -9.01
N PHE A 233 4.48 -14.95 -9.27
CA PHE A 233 5.60 -14.76 -8.35
C PHE A 233 5.86 -13.27 -8.10
N GLY A 234 6.02 -12.47 -9.15
CA GLY A 234 6.27 -11.02 -9.01
C GLY A 234 5.10 -10.29 -8.33
N VAL A 235 3.85 -10.68 -8.59
CA VAL A 235 2.66 -10.12 -7.92
C VAL A 235 2.65 -10.40 -6.43
N PHE A 236 2.94 -11.64 -6.04
CA PHE A 236 2.97 -12.03 -4.63
C PHE A 236 4.18 -11.42 -3.90
N GLU A 237 5.33 -11.33 -4.56
CA GLU A 237 6.51 -10.61 -4.04
C GLU A 237 6.18 -9.13 -3.79
N ALA A 238 5.62 -8.43 -4.79
CA ALA A 238 5.23 -7.04 -4.67
C ALA A 238 4.24 -6.81 -3.53
N ALA A 239 3.22 -7.65 -3.46
CA ALA A 239 2.22 -7.59 -2.41
C ALA A 239 2.82 -7.88 -1.03
N TRP A 240 3.83 -8.75 -0.93
CA TRP A 240 4.57 -9.01 0.31
C TRP A 240 5.34 -7.78 0.77
N VAL A 241 6.18 -7.22 -0.11
CA VAL A 241 6.98 -6.01 0.19
C VAL A 241 6.09 -4.84 0.62
N SER A 242 4.91 -4.71 0.00
CA SER A 242 3.98 -3.62 0.27
C SER A 242 2.90 -3.94 1.31
N ASN A 243 2.99 -5.06 2.03
CA ASN A 243 2.04 -5.46 3.07
C ASN A 243 0.57 -5.65 2.59
N HIS A 244 0.38 -5.90 1.30
CA HIS A 244 -0.91 -6.21 0.66
C HIS A 244 -1.07 -7.69 0.27
N PHE A 245 -0.08 -8.53 0.59
CA PHE A 245 -0.02 -9.97 0.30
C PHE A 245 -1.32 -10.69 0.64
N ASN A 246 -1.90 -10.31 1.78
CA ASN A 246 -3.10 -10.91 2.34
C ASN A 246 -4.32 -10.68 1.45
N THR A 247 -4.46 -9.44 0.99
CA THR A 247 -5.58 -9.01 0.15
C THR A 247 -5.44 -9.65 -1.22
N VAL A 248 -4.23 -9.65 -1.79
CA VAL A 248 -3.90 -10.33 -3.05
C VAL A 248 -4.20 -11.83 -2.95
N LEU A 249 -3.71 -12.51 -1.91
CA LEU A 249 -3.95 -13.94 -1.71
C LEU A 249 -5.43 -14.31 -1.58
N ASN A 250 -6.22 -13.48 -0.90
CA ASN A 250 -7.67 -13.68 -0.79
C ASN A 250 -8.40 -13.45 -2.13
N GLN A 251 -7.96 -12.49 -2.94
CA GLN A 251 -8.53 -12.29 -4.27
C GLN A 251 -8.22 -13.46 -5.20
N PHE A 252 -6.98 -13.95 -5.17
CA PHE A 252 -6.63 -15.19 -5.86
C PHE A 252 -7.52 -16.34 -5.37
N ARG A 253 -7.72 -16.49 -4.05
CA ARG A 253 -8.60 -17.50 -3.44
C ARG A 253 -10.03 -17.46 -4.02
N ASP A 254 -10.62 -16.27 -4.13
CA ASP A 254 -12.02 -16.14 -4.54
C ASP A 254 -12.22 -16.38 -6.05
N GLN A 255 -11.15 -16.20 -6.86
CA GLN A 255 -11.13 -16.59 -8.27
C GLN A 255 -10.77 -18.07 -8.51
N GLN A 256 -10.24 -18.81 -7.52
CA GLN A 256 -9.84 -20.22 -7.63
C GLN A 256 -11.00 -21.24 -7.58
N LYS A 257 -12.13 -20.99 -8.25
CA LYS A 257 -13.05 -22.09 -8.63
C LYS A 257 -12.49 -22.98 -9.76
N ARG A 258 -11.31 -22.66 -10.31
CA ARG A 258 -10.63 -23.43 -11.36
C ARG A 258 -9.37 -24.11 -10.83
N VAL A 259 -9.29 -25.42 -11.09
CA VAL A 259 -8.35 -26.37 -10.50
C VAL A 259 -6.90 -26.05 -10.89
N TYR A 260 -6.12 -25.46 -9.97
CA TYR A 260 -4.68 -25.52 -10.07
C TYR A 260 -4.24 -26.96 -9.75
N SER A 261 -3.42 -27.56 -10.61
CA SER A 261 -2.87 -28.88 -10.30
C SER A 261 -1.93 -28.77 -9.10
N VAL A 262 -2.01 -29.73 -8.16
CA VAL A 262 -1.11 -29.83 -6.98
C VAL A 262 0.37 -29.71 -7.37
N LYS A 263 0.75 -30.17 -8.57
CA LYS A 263 2.11 -30.08 -9.10
C LYS A 263 2.60 -28.62 -9.22
N ARG A 264 1.76 -27.73 -9.74
CA ARG A 264 2.10 -26.32 -9.99
C ARG A 264 2.22 -25.49 -8.71
N ILE A 265 1.36 -25.75 -7.72
CA ILE A 265 1.47 -25.08 -6.42
C ILE A 265 2.78 -25.49 -5.74
N VAL A 266 3.20 -26.76 -5.87
CA VAL A 266 4.51 -27.19 -5.38
C VAL A 266 5.65 -26.49 -6.12
N GLU A 267 5.62 -26.42 -7.46
CA GLU A 267 6.63 -25.68 -8.25
C GLU A 267 6.73 -24.20 -7.81
N PHE A 268 5.60 -23.56 -7.51
CA PHE A 268 5.55 -22.20 -6.98
C PHE A 268 6.20 -22.07 -5.59
N LEU A 269 5.87 -22.98 -4.66
CA LEU A 269 6.49 -23.03 -3.32
C LEU A 269 8.00 -23.27 -3.40
N GLU A 270 8.45 -24.08 -4.36
CA GLU A 270 9.88 -24.39 -4.57
C GLU A 270 10.67 -23.14 -4.99
N ARG A 271 10.06 -22.26 -5.79
CA ARG A 271 10.67 -20.98 -6.17
C ARG A 271 10.77 -20.02 -4.99
N PHE A 272 9.69 -19.85 -4.23
CA PHE A 272 9.70 -19.05 -3.00
C PHE A 272 10.74 -19.54 -1.99
N HIS A 273 10.92 -20.85 -1.88
CA HIS A 273 12.01 -21.45 -1.09
C HIS A 273 13.39 -21.05 -1.62
N ALA A 274 13.64 -21.22 -2.91
CA ALA A 274 14.93 -20.92 -3.54
C ALA A 274 15.33 -19.44 -3.39
N ASP A 275 14.33 -18.56 -3.42
CA ASP A 275 14.52 -17.10 -3.31
C ASP A 275 14.48 -16.60 -1.84
N GLY A 276 14.35 -17.49 -0.85
CA GLY A 276 14.44 -17.17 0.58
C GLY A 276 13.17 -16.62 1.25
N PHE A 277 12.02 -16.64 0.57
CA PHE A 277 10.74 -16.13 1.08
C PHE A 277 10.03 -17.16 2.00
N HIS A 278 10.72 -17.62 3.04
CA HIS A 278 10.25 -18.72 3.89
C HIS A 278 8.93 -18.44 4.62
N VAL A 279 8.67 -17.20 5.04
CA VAL A 279 7.40 -16.82 5.70
C VAL A 279 6.22 -17.00 4.75
N CYS A 280 6.36 -16.59 3.48
CA CYS A 280 5.33 -16.77 2.46
C CYS A 280 5.03 -18.26 2.22
N VAL A 281 6.07 -19.10 2.16
CA VAL A 281 5.95 -20.55 2.05
C VAL A 281 5.15 -21.12 3.24
N CYS A 282 5.47 -20.71 4.47
CA CYS A 282 4.75 -21.13 5.68
C CYS A 282 3.26 -20.79 5.61
N ILE A 283 2.92 -19.55 5.23
CA ILE A 283 1.53 -19.08 5.12
C ILE A 283 0.77 -19.90 4.05
N MET A 284 1.36 -20.06 2.86
CA MET A 284 0.75 -20.78 1.76
C MET A 284 0.52 -22.27 2.08
N LEU A 285 1.51 -22.92 2.70
CA LEU A 285 1.38 -24.31 3.14
C LEU A 285 0.32 -24.47 4.23
N GLY A 286 0.28 -23.55 5.20
CA GLY A 286 -0.73 -23.54 6.26
C GLY A 286 -2.16 -23.46 5.74
N LEU A 287 -2.41 -22.54 4.80
CA LEU A 287 -3.71 -22.40 4.16
C LEU A 287 -4.09 -23.61 3.30
N ALA A 288 -3.13 -24.21 2.61
CA ALA A 288 -3.36 -25.41 1.82
C ALA A 288 -3.71 -26.62 2.70
N LEU A 289 -3.02 -26.76 3.84
CA LEU A 289 -3.30 -27.82 4.82
C LEU A 289 -4.69 -27.67 5.45
N GLN A 290 -5.11 -26.45 5.78
CA GLN A 290 -6.49 -26.19 6.25
C GLN A 290 -7.56 -26.65 5.25
N ARG A 291 -7.24 -26.69 3.95
CA ARG A 291 -8.13 -27.17 2.88
C ARG A 291 -7.99 -28.66 2.58
N GLY A 292 -7.18 -29.39 3.33
CA GLY A 292 -6.97 -30.83 3.11
C GLY A 292 -6.01 -31.16 1.97
N CYS A 293 -5.23 -30.20 1.45
CA CYS A 293 -4.24 -30.42 0.40
C CYS A 293 -2.96 -31.12 0.93
N ILE A 294 -3.11 -32.22 1.66
CA ILE A 294 -2.03 -32.92 2.36
C ILE A 294 -0.96 -33.44 1.39
N ALA A 295 -1.37 -33.95 0.22
CA ALA A 295 -0.45 -34.48 -0.79
C ALA A 295 0.55 -33.42 -1.31
N MET A 296 0.14 -32.15 -1.29
CA MET A 296 0.98 -31.02 -1.69
C MET A 296 2.10 -30.78 -0.67
N ALA A 297 1.73 -30.70 0.62
CA ALA A 297 2.68 -30.51 1.71
C ALA A 297 3.70 -31.66 1.78
N LYS A 298 3.24 -32.92 1.63
CA LYS A 298 4.15 -34.09 1.52
C LYS A 298 5.15 -33.93 0.40
N ARG A 299 4.68 -33.66 -0.83
CA ARG A 299 5.55 -33.48 -2.00
C ARG A 299 6.58 -32.37 -1.83
N PHE A 300 6.19 -31.25 -1.22
CA PHE A 300 7.10 -30.14 -0.97
C PHE A 300 8.18 -30.52 0.04
N PHE A 301 7.77 -31.04 1.21
CA PHE A 301 8.73 -31.34 2.26
C PHE A 301 9.55 -32.60 2.00
N ASP A 302 9.10 -33.57 1.20
CA ASP A 302 9.86 -34.81 0.90
C ASP A 302 11.17 -34.54 0.15
N ARG A 303 11.34 -33.32 -0.37
CA ARG A 303 12.55 -32.83 -1.03
C ARG A 303 13.43 -31.97 -0.12
N ARG A 304 13.06 -31.81 1.17
CA ARG A 304 13.76 -30.94 2.12
C ARG A 304 14.55 -31.75 3.12
N THR A 305 15.71 -31.20 3.48
CA THR A 305 16.55 -31.70 4.56
C THR A 305 15.94 -31.35 5.93
N ASN A 306 16.37 -32.04 6.99
CA ASN A 306 15.96 -31.70 8.36
C ASN A 306 16.33 -30.26 8.74
N GLN A 307 17.48 -29.77 8.25
CA GLN A 307 17.91 -28.40 8.50
C GLN A 307 16.99 -27.37 7.85
N GLU A 308 16.56 -27.60 6.59
CA GLU A 308 15.59 -26.72 5.93
C GLU A 308 14.22 -26.77 6.61
N MET A 309 13.77 -27.96 7.03
CA MET A 309 12.51 -28.09 7.78
C MET A 309 12.57 -27.39 9.13
N ALA A 310 13.71 -27.45 9.83
CA ALA A 310 13.93 -26.72 11.06
C ALA A 310 13.87 -25.20 10.84
N ALA A 311 14.50 -24.69 9.77
CA ALA A 311 14.41 -23.28 9.41
C ALA A 311 12.96 -22.81 9.17
N TYR A 312 12.12 -23.65 8.54
CA TYR A 312 10.69 -23.35 8.38
C TYR A 312 9.94 -23.28 9.71
N MET A 313 10.28 -24.15 10.66
CA MET A 313 9.66 -24.16 11.98
C MET A 313 10.09 -22.97 12.83
N VAL A 314 11.36 -22.56 12.77
CA VAL A 314 11.85 -21.33 13.41
C VAL A 314 11.16 -20.10 12.80
N THR A 315 11.16 -20.00 11.47
CA THR A 315 10.47 -18.92 10.74
C THR A 315 8.99 -18.84 11.15
N ALA A 316 8.33 -19.98 11.32
CA ALA A 316 6.95 -20.08 11.74
C ALA A 316 6.74 -19.67 13.22
N GLY A 317 7.66 -20.05 14.12
CA GLY A 317 7.63 -19.68 15.53
C GLY A 317 7.89 -18.19 15.80
N GLU A 318 8.72 -17.55 14.96
CA GLU A 318 9.00 -16.11 14.99
C GLU A 318 7.86 -15.28 14.36
N SER A 319 7.05 -15.90 13.51
CA SER A 319 5.97 -15.23 12.79
C SER A 319 4.78 -14.91 13.71
N GLN A 320 4.65 -13.64 14.10
CA GLN A 320 3.49 -13.15 14.85
C GLN A 320 2.46 -12.47 13.93
N GLY A 321 1.17 -12.47 14.34
CA GLY A 321 0.11 -11.72 13.66
C GLY A 321 -1.00 -12.57 13.05
N PHE A 322 -1.67 -12.02 12.02
CA PHE A 322 -2.96 -12.51 11.50
C PHE A 322 -2.94 -13.98 11.00
N TYR A 323 -1.78 -14.49 10.56
CA TYR A 323 -1.62 -15.85 10.04
C TYR A 323 -1.09 -16.86 11.05
N ALA A 324 -0.93 -16.48 12.33
CA ALA A 324 -0.49 -17.39 13.38
C ALA A 324 -1.25 -18.73 13.30
N LYS A 325 -2.59 -18.69 13.15
CA LYS A 325 -3.41 -19.91 12.98
C LYS A 325 -3.08 -20.76 11.76
N SER A 326 -2.72 -20.14 10.63
CA SER A 326 -2.38 -20.90 9.41
C SER A 326 -1.00 -21.51 9.53
N ILE A 327 -0.06 -20.73 10.06
CA ILE A 327 1.31 -21.15 10.36
C ILE A 327 1.30 -22.28 11.41
N ASP A 328 0.44 -22.19 12.44
CA ASP A 328 0.22 -23.24 13.44
C ASP A 328 -0.26 -24.56 12.81
N VAL A 329 -1.16 -24.49 11.82
CA VAL A 329 -1.61 -25.71 11.12
C VAL A 329 -0.46 -26.35 10.36
N MET A 330 0.41 -25.56 9.73
CA MET A 330 1.60 -26.07 9.06
C MET A 330 2.60 -26.67 10.05
N LEU A 331 2.87 -25.98 11.16
CA LEU A 331 3.72 -26.46 12.25
C LEU A 331 3.21 -27.78 12.83
N ARG A 332 1.93 -27.86 13.20
CA ARG A 332 1.30 -29.10 13.69
C ARG A 332 1.41 -30.23 12.68
N TRP A 333 1.18 -29.92 11.40
CA TRP A 333 1.30 -30.92 10.35
C TRP A 333 2.73 -31.45 10.22
N LEU A 334 3.75 -30.58 10.28
CA LEU A 334 5.15 -30.98 10.28
C LEU A 334 5.47 -31.89 11.48
N ILE A 335 5.02 -31.50 12.67
CA ILE A 335 5.18 -32.28 13.92
C ILE A 335 4.53 -33.65 13.77
N ASP A 336 3.31 -33.72 13.22
CA ASP A 336 2.54 -34.95 13.13
C ASP A 336 3.01 -35.90 12.01
N ASN A 337 3.68 -35.38 10.97
CA ASN A 337 4.04 -36.15 9.76
C ASN A 337 5.55 -36.40 9.59
N ARG A 338 6.41 -35.80 10.41
CA ARG A 338 7.86 -36.06 10.46
C ARG A 338 8.20 -36.83 11.74
N VAL A 339 7.98 -38.15 11.69
CA VAL A 339 8.11 -39.07 12.83
C VAL A 339 9.57 -39.17 13.30
N SER A 340 9.74 -39.05 14.63
CA SER A 340 10.95 -39.06 15.48
C SER A 340 11.85 -37.82 15.38
N LEU A 341 11.70 -36.92 16.36
CA LEU A 341 12.68 -35.89 16.67
C LEU A 341 13.79 -36.50 17.55
N ASN A 342 15.04 -36.11 17.32
CA ASN A 342 16.18 -36.47 18.16
C ASN A 342 16.95 -35.21 18.55
N ILE A 343 17.33 -35.11 19.82
CA ILE A 343 18.03 -33.94 20.36
C ILE A 343 19.32 -33.58 19.61
N SER A 344 19.98 -34.55 19.01
CA SER A 344 21.24 -34.35 18.28
C SER A 344 21.07 -33.44 17.06
N ASN A 345 19.89 -33.46 16.43
CA ASN A 345 19.61 -32.71 15.20
C ASN A 345 18.55 -31.63 15.40
N ASP A 346 17.62 -31.83 16.34
CA ASP A 346 16.37 -31.08 16.39
C ASP A 346 16.23 -30.22 17.67
N ARG A 347 17.26 -30.12 18.52
CA ARG A 347 17.15 -29.35 19.79
C ARG A 347 16.80 -27.88 19.58
N ASN A 348 17.41 -27.23 18.58
CA ASN A 348 17.17 -25.82 18.25
C ASN A 348 15.71 -25.60 17.86
N LEU A 349 15.04 -26.62 17.32
CA LEU A 349 13.63 -26.59 16.94
C LEU A 349 12.70 -26.24 18.12
N VAL A 350 13.03 -26.76 19.30
CA VAL A 350 12.23 -26.54 20.52
C VAL A 350 12.68 -25.29 21.27
N LEU A 351 13.98 -25.00 21.23
CA LEU A 351 14.57 -23.87 21.96
C LEU A 351 14.27 -22.52 21.29
N GLU A 352 14.24 -22.48 19.96
CA GLU A 352 14.01 -21.26 19.18
C GLU A 352 12.51 -21.04 18.88
N CYS A 353 11.70 -22.09 18.85
CA CYS A 353 10.26 -21.97 18.58
C CYS A 353 9.47 -21.60 19.85
N CYS A 354 8.96 -20.38 19.91
CA CYS A 354 8.15 -19.90 21.05
C CYS A 354 6.71 -20.47 21.07
N VAL A 355 6.24 -21.05 19.96
CA VAL A 355 4.85 -21.47 19.74
C VAL A 355 4.76 -22.99 19.64
N LEU A 356 3.82 -23.62 20.36
CA LEU A 356 3.63 -25.08 20.43
C LEU A 356 4.86 -25.85 20.97
N HIS A 357 5.75 -25.20 21.73
CA HIS A 357 6.96 -25.81 22.27
C HIS A 357 6.68 -27.05 23.13
N GLU A 358 5.55 -27.09 23.84
CA GLU A 358 5.09 -28.26 24.60
C GLU A 358 4.77 -29.45 23.69
N ASP A 359 4.03 -29.21 22.59
CA ASP A 359 3.67 -30.23 21.60
C ASP A 359 4.90 -30.77 20.88
N ILE A 360 5.89 -29.92 20.59
CA ILE A 360 7.16 -30.31 19.98
C ILE A 360 7.99 -31.12 21.00
N ALA A 361 8.12 -30.63 22.24
CA ALA A 361 8.84 -31.32 23.31
C ALA A 361 8.25 -32.70 23.62
N ALA A 362 6.94 -32.88 23.54
CA ALA A 362 6.27 -34.16 23.73
C ALA A 362 6.68 -35.25 22.74
N ARG A 363 7.25 -34.88 21.58
CA ARG A 363 7.73 -35.83 20.56
C ARG A 363 9.17 -36.29 20.78
N PHE A 364 9.92 -35.63 21.67
CA PHE A 364 11.25 -36.09 22.08
C PHE A 364 11.13 -37.27 23.04
N SER A 365 12.10 -38.20 22.95
CA SER A 365 12.23 -39.28 23.92
C SER A 365 12.40 -38.71 25.34
N GLU A 366 12.03 -39.47 26.38
CA GLU A 366 12.25 -39.02 27.76
C GLU A 366 13.74 -38.72 28.03
N SER A 367 14.64 -39.51 27.44
CA SER A 367 16.09 -39.28 27.52
C SER A 367 16.53 -37.97 26.88
N ASP A 368 15.91 -37.58 25.76
CA ASP A 368 16.21 -36.32 25.10
C ASP A 368 15.66 -35.13 25.90
N ARG A 369 14.46 -35.25 26.45
CA ARG A 369 13.86 -34.21 27.31
C ARG A 369 14.70 -33.91 28.56
N VAL A 370 15.35 -34.93 29.11
CA VAL A 370 16.31 -34.79 30.23
C VAL A 370 17.52 -33.94 29.85
N VAL A 371 18.02 -34.04 28.62
CA VAL A 371 19.14 -33.22 28.16
C VAL A 371 18.64 -31.79 27.86
N LEU A 372 17.45 -31.67 27.27
CA LEU A 372 16.83 -30.39 26.89
C LEU A 372 16.58 -29.47 28.10
N ILE A 373 16.10 -30.00 29.23
CA ILE A 373 15.89 -29.19 30.44
C ILE A 373 17.19 -28.54 30.93
N GLY A 374 18.33 -29.20 30.75
CA GLY A 374 19.64 -28.64 31.09
C GLY A 374 20.04 -27.46 30.21
N GLU A 375 19.62 -27.43 28.95
CA GLU A 375 19.85 -26.33 28.02
C GLU A 375 18.92 -25.15 28.33
N VAL A 376 17.62 -25.41 28.55
CA VAL A 376 16.61 -24.40 28.93
C VAL A 376 17.03 -23.62 30.19
N ILE A 377 17.53 -24.32 31.21
CA ILE A 377 17.97 -23.67 32.46
C ILE A 377 19.21 -22.80 32.24
N LYS A 378 20.10 -23.19 31.32
CA LYS A 378 21.37 -22.49 31.04
C LYS A 378 21.18 -21.23 30.20
N ASP A 379 20.31 -21.27 29.19
CA ASP A 379 20.03 -20.11 28.33
C ASP A 379 19.37 -18.96 29.13
N ASN A 380 18.61 -19.30 30.18
CA ASN A 380 18.04 -18.35 31.14
C ASN A 380 17.13 -17.28 30.50
N GLU A 381 16.56 -17.58 29.33
CA GLU A 381 15.58 -16.74 28.65
C GLU A 381 14.16 -17.02 29.16
N PHE A 382 13.42 -15.96 29.49
CA PHE A 382 12.09 -16.07 30.08
C PHE A 382 11.08 -16.82 29.19
N LEU A 383 11.26 -16.75 27.86
CA LEU A 383 10.39 -17.41 26.88
C LEU A 383 10.46 -18.94 26.94
N GLN A 384 11.56 -19.50 27.44
CA GLN A 384 11.74 -20.95 27.57
C GLN A 384 11.34 -21.48 28.95
N PHE A 385 10.89 -20.62 29.87
CA PHE A 385 10.55 -21.06 31.24
C PHE A 385 9.29 -21.93 31.27
N ASP A 386 8.30 -21.61 30.44
CA ASP A 386 7.09 -22.42 30.27
C ASP A 386 7.42 -23.81 29.72
N LEU A 387 8.33 -23.90 28.76
CA LEU A 387 8.89 -25.17 28.27
C LEU A 387 9.59 -25.95 29.38
N GLY A 388 10.42 -25.28 30.18
CA GLY A 388 11.12 -25.89 31.31
C GLY A 388 10.16 -26.45 32.36
N LEU A 389 9.10 -25.72 32.68
CA LEU A 389 8.03 -26.19 33.56
C LEU A 389 7.36 -27.44 33.00
N TRP A 390 6.95 -27.38 31.73
CA TRP A 390 6.26 -28.48 31.08
C TRP A 390 7.12 -29.75 31.06
N ILE A 391 8.42 -29.64 30.74
CA ILE A 391 9.34 -30.79 30.74
C ILE A 391 9.45 -31.41 32.14
N LEU A 392 9.57 -30.58 33.18
CA LEU A 392 9.66 -31.04 34.57
C LEU A 392 8.39 -31.77 35.03
N GLU A 393 7.21 -31.30 34.62
CA GLU A 393 5.93 -31.91 34.99
C GLU A 393 5.59 -33.16 34.16
N ASN A 394 6.11 -33.30 32.93
CA ASN A 394 5.71 -34.35 31.97
C ASN A 394 6.81 -35.38 31.64
N THR A 395 7.95 -35.38 32.35
CA THR A 395 9.06 -36.30 32.11
C THR A 395 9.43 -37.08 33.37
N SER A 396 9.68 -38.40 33.23
CA SER A 396 10.03 -39.24 34.38
C SER A 396 11.53 -39.19 34.68
N PHE A 397 11.93 -38.50 35.74
CA PHE A 397 13.32 -38.45 36.19
C PHE A 397 13.58 -39.59 37.19
N LYS A 398 13.85 -40.81 36.73
CA LYS A 398 14.00 -41.97 37.64
C LYS A 398 15.37 -42.05 38.31
N GLU A 399 16.41 -41.50 37.69
CA GLU A 399 17.77 -41.55 38.20
C GLU A 399 18.07 -40.36 39.12
N GLU A 400 18.50 -40.63 40.35
CA GLU A 400 18.81 -39.59 41.34
C GLU A 400 20.00 -38.71 40.91
N THR A 401 20.97 -39.28 40.18
CA THR A 401 22.10 -38.54 39.59
C THR A 401 21.64 -37.43 38.66
N ILE A 402 20.60 -37.69 37.85
CA ILE A 402 19.99 -36.72 36.93
C ILE A 402 19.26 -35.64 37.72
N ARG A 403 18.46 -36.03 38.73
CA ARG A 403 17.76 -35.08 39.61
C ARG A 403 18.71 -34.11 40.31
N VAL A 404 19.82 -34.63 40.84
CA VAL A 404 20.87 -33.82 41.49
C VAL A 404 21.51 -32.85 40.51
N ALA A 405 21.81 -33.29 39.28
CA ALA A 405 22.38 -32.42 38.25
C ALA A 405 21.41 -31.30 37.83
N ILE A 406 20.12 -31.62 37.66
CA ILE A 406 19.09 -30.62 37.33
C ILE A 406 18.93 -29.63 38.48
N ARG A 407 18.81 -30.11 39.74
CA ARG A 407 18.71 -29.27 40.93
C ARG A 407 19.90 -28.32 41.07
N ALA A 408 21.12 -28.82 40.86
CA ALA A 408 22.33 -28.00 40.88
C ALA A 408 22.29 -26.90 39.81
N THR A 409 21.79 -27.22 38.60
CA THR A 409 21.64 -26.26 37.50
C THR A 409 20.56 -25.21 37.80
N ILE A 410 19.41 -25.62 38.35
CA ILE A 410 18.34 -24.69 38.78
C ILE A 410 18.86 -23.71 39.85
N ARG A 411 19.66 -24.19 40.81
CA ARG A 411 20.26 -23.33 41.84
C ARG A 411 21.23 -22.29 41.27
N GLN A 412 21.88 -22.58 40.15
CA GLN A 412 22.74 -21.62 39.45
C GLN A 412 21.92 -20.51 38.76
N SER A 413 20.65 -20.77 38.42
CA SER A 413 19.73 -19.78 37.84
C SER A 413 18.72 -19.27 38.88
N SER A 414 19.05 -18.15 39.53
CA SER A 414 18.18 -17.52 40.53
C SER A 414 16.81 -17.11 39.97
N ARG A 415 16.74 -16.72 38.69
CA ARG A 415 15.50 -16.32 38.02
C ARG A 415 14.59 -17.51 37.74
N PHE A 416 15.12 -18.59 37.16
CA PHE A 416 14.33 -19.78 36.86
C PHE A 416 13.82 -20.45 38.15
N SER A 417 14.67 -20.51 39.19
CA SER A 417 14.30 -21.04 40.51
C SER A 417 13.14 -20.28 41.17
N GLN A 418 13.19 -18.94 41.16
CA GLN A 418 12.08 -18.12 41.67
C GLN A 418 10.80 -18.32 40.85
N TRP A 419 10.93 -18.40 39.53
CA TRP A 419 9.79 -18.59 38.64
C TRP A 419 9.12 -19.97 38.86
N LEU A 420 9.91 -21.05 39.00
CA LEU A 420 9.39 -22.39 39.33
C LEU A 420 8.67 -22.42 40.68
N THR A 421 9.19 -21.73 41.69
CA THR A 421 8.57 -21.67 43.03
C THR A 421 7.14 -21.11 42.96
N LEU A 422 6.88 -20.19 42.04
CA LEU A 422 5.57 -19.54 41.88
C LEU A 422 4.59 -20.32 40.98
N ARG A 423 5.10 -21.14 40.05
CA ARG A 423 4.29 -21.72 38.95
C ARG A 423 4.20 -23.23 38.95
N LEU A 424 5.18 -23.94 39.51
CA LEU A 424 5.21 -25.40 39.48
C LEU A 424 4.14 -25.96 40.39
N THR A 425 3.20 -26.75 39.87
CA THR A 425 2.00 -27.18 40.61
C THR A 425 2.11 -28.59 41.15
N ASN A 426 2.87 -29.46 40.47
CA ASN A 426 3.09 -30.84 40.87
C ASN A 426 3.97 -30.92 42.13
N GLU A 427 3.40 -31.39 43.25
CA GLU A 427 4.09 -31.46 44.55
C GLU A 427 5.28 -32.42 44.55
N GLU A 428 5.19 -33.55 43.85
CA GLU A 428 6.30 -34.51 43.78
C GLU A 428 7.51 -33.87 43.10
N VAL A 429 7.27 -33.22 41.96
CA VAL A 429 8.30 -32.52 41.20
C VAL A 429 8.86 -31.34 42.00
N ARG A 430 7.99 -30.58 42.67
CA ARG A 430 8.40 -29.45 43.52
C ARG A 430 9.35 -29.89 44.61
N ASN A 431 9.02 -30.99 45.29
CA ASN A 431 9.76 -31.48 46.43
C ASN A 431 11.19 -31.87 46.08
N TRP A 432 11.42 -32.54 44.93
CA TRP A 432 12.79 -32.90 44.55
C TRP A 432 13.52 -31.79 43.78
N CYS A 433 12.83 -30.95 43.00
CA CYS A 433 13.47 -29.86 42.25
C CYS A 433 13.94 -28.72 43.15
N LEU A 434 13.18 -28.40 44.21
CA LEU A 434 13.43 -27.25 45.10
C LEU A 434 13.92 -27.66 46.50
N SER A 435 14.24 -28.94 46.74
CA SER A 435 14.82 -29.33 48.03
C SER A 435 16.19 -28.69 48.27
N ASP A 436 16.49 -28.40 49.54
CA ASP A 436 17.82 -27.95 49.98
C ASP A 436 18.84 -29.09 50.08
N THR A 437 18.35 -30.33 50.25
CA THR A 437 19.13 -31.56 50.24
C THR A 437 18.96 -32.30 48.93
#